data_AF-W2D444-F1
#
_entry.id   AF-W2D444-F1
#
_cell.length_a   1.000
_cell.length_b   1.000
_cell.length_c   1.000
_cell.angle_alpha   90.00
_cell.angle_beta   90.00
_cell.angle_gamma   90.00
#
_symmetry.space_group_name_H-M   'P 1'
#
loop_
_entity.id
_entity.type
_entity.pdbx_description
1 polymer ?
#
loop_
_entity_poly.entity_id
_entity_poly.type
_entity_poly.pdbx_seq_one_letter_code
_entity_poly.pdbx_strand_id
1 'polypeptide(L)'
;LSKSTQGVILLLGLNRTGENKVTEEEIRAVVQEGFDSGEVQDVEQDIVERVFTLGDRDVGSIMTHRSDLIWLNMQDGMDAIRRKVKENLYNVYPVASERFDNIVGVVFLKDLFGRIDQPDFTLQQVLRPAQFVPESQSVYNALEQFKQARVKY
;
A
#
# COMPACT_ATOMS: atom_id res chain seq x y z
N LEU A 1 -7.64 -2.55 -52.07
CA LEU A 1 -7.17 -3.49 -51.02
C LEU A 1 -8.17 -3.70 -49.87
N SER A 2 -8.87 -2.66 -49.39
CA SER A 2 -9.79 -2.75 -48.23
C SER A 2 -11.02 -3.69 -48.42
N LYS A 3 -11.57 -3.83 -49.63
CA LYS A 3 -12.76 -4.69 -49.87
C LYS A 3 -12.49 -6.19 -49.71
N SER A 4 -11.29 -6.63 -50.07
CA SER A 4 -10.90 -8.04 -49.96
C SER A 4 -10.71 -8.45 -48.51
N THR A 5 -10.14 -7.57 -47.68
CA THR A 5 -9.96 -7.79 -46.23
C THR A 5 -11.29 -7.95 -45.51
N GLN A 6 -12.30 -7.15 -45.89
CA GLN A 6 -13.63 -7.20 -45.28
C GLN A 6 -14.34 -8.54 -45.56
N GLY A 7 -14.18 -9.09 -46.77
CA GLY A 7 -14.79 -10.37 -47.16
C GLY A 7 -14.23 -11.57 -46.39
N VAL A 8 -12.93 -11.57 -46.10
CA VAL A 8 -12.27 -12.64 -45.31
C VAL A 8 -12.71 -12.61 -43.85
N ILE A 9 -12.88 -11.43 -43.26
CA ILE A 9 -13.34 -11.26 -41.87
C ILE A 9 -14.78 -11.79 -41.69
N LEU A 10 -15.66 -11.52 -42.67
CA LEU A 10 -17.04 -12.01 -42.66
C LEU A 10 -17.12 -13.54 -42.83
N LEU A 11 -16.28 -14.13 -43.68
CA LEU A 11 -16.20 -15.59 -43.88
C LEU A 11 -15.73 -16.34 -42.63
N LEU A 12 -14.91 -15.71 -41.80
CA LEU A 12 -14.42 -16.28 -40.54
C LEU A 12 -15.41 -16.13 -39.37
N GLY A 13 -16.58 -15.52 -39.58
CA GLY A 13 -17.59 -15.33 -38.52
C GLY A 13 -17.13 -14.38 -37.40
N LEU A 14 -16.05 -13.63 -37.63
CA LEU A 14 -15.54 -12.62 -36.70
C LEU A 14 -16.39 -11.36 -36.82
N ASN A 15 -17.60 -11.40 -36.27
CA ASN A 15 -18.38 -10.21 -36.01
C ASN A 15 -17.58 -9.32 -35.07
N ARG A 16 -16.95 -8.27 -35.63
CA ARG A 16 -16.39 -7.15 -34.87
C ARG A 16 -17.54 -6.29 -34.32
N THR A 17 -18.32 -6.86 -33.42
CA THR A 17 -19.35 -6.19 -32.62
C THR A 17 -19.08 -6.42 -31.14
N GLY A 18 -17.81 -6.33 -30.75
CA GLY A 18 -17.41 -6.03 -29.39
C GLY A 18 -16.69 -4.70 -29.46
N GLU A 19 -17.03 -3.76 -28.59
CA GLU A 19 -16.17 -2.60 -28.33
C GLU A 19 -14.74 -3.12 -28.16
N ASN A 20 -13.79 -2.68 -29.00
CA ASN A 20 -12.37 -2.94 -28.78
C ASN A 20 -11.99 -2.22 -27.48
N LYS A 21 -12.21 -2.90 -26.36
CA LYS A 21 -11.75 -2.45 -25.05
C LYS A 21 -10.27 -2.76 -25.02
N VAL A 22 -9.48 -1.70 -24.97
CA VAL A 22 -8.03 -1.81 -24.79
C VAL A 22 -7.78 -2.59 -23.49
N THR A 23 -7.08 -3.72 -23.59
CA THR A 23 -6.75 -4.53 -22.41
C THR A 23 -5.47 -4.04 -21.74
N GLU A 24 -5.23 -4.47 -20.50
CA GLU A 24 -3.97 -4.15 -19.81
C GLU A 24 -2.75 -4.68 -20.58
N GLU A 25 -2.84 -5.89 -21.12
CA GLU A 25 -1.77 -6.54 -21.88
C GLU A 25 -1.44 -5.74 -23.14
N GLU A 26 -2.45 -5.16 -23.80
CA GLU A 26 -2.25 -4.29 -24.96
C GLU A 26 -1.53 -2.99 -24.55
N ILE A 27 -1.89 -2.38 -23.41
CA ILE A 27 -1.18 -1.19 -22.90
C ILE A 27 0.28 -1.53 -22.56
N ARG A 28 0.50 -2.68 -21.92
CA ARG A 28 1.85 -3.15 -21.57
C ARG A 28 2.70 -3.36 -22.84
N ALA A 29 2.13 -3.92 -23.89
CA ALA A 29 2.81 -4.11 -25.17
C ALA A 29 3.20 -2.77 -25.82
N VAL A 30 2.33 -1.76 -25.78
CA VAL A 30 2.62 -0.42 -26.32
C VAL A 30 3.74 0.26 -25.54
N VAL A 31 3.72 0.17 -24.21
CA VAL A 31 4.79 0.74 -23.36
C VAL A 31 6.12 0.04 -23.61
N GLN A 32 6.11 -1.28 -23.79
CA GLN A 32 7.29 -2.06 -24.14
C GLN A 32 7.86 -1.67 -25.52
N GLU A 33 7.01 -1.46 -26.52
CA GLU A 33 7.44 -0.99 -27.84
C GLU A 33 8.05 0.41 -27.76
N GLY A 34 7.46 1.30 -26.96
CA GLY A 34 8.02 2.62 -26.66
C GLY A 34 9.40 2.54 -26.00
N PHE A 35 9.60 1.56 -25.12
CA PHE A 35 10.89 1.32 -24.47
C PHE A 35 11.93 0.81 -25.47
N ASP A 36 11.59 -0.20 -26.27
CA ASP A 36 12.49 -0.79 -27.26
C ASP A 36 12.91 0.21 -28.35
N SER A 37 12.02 1.16 -28.68
CA SER A 37 12.29 2.27 -29.61
C SER A 37 13.05 3.45 -28.99
N GLY A 38 13.27 3.44 -27.67
CA GLY A 38 13.99 4.48 -26.93
C GLY A 38 13.16 5.72 -26.59
N GLU A 39 11.86 5.70 -26.85
CA GLU A 39 10.92 6.78 -26.55
C GLU A 39 10.45 6.76 -25.08
N VAL A 40 10.52 5.59 -24.43
CA VAL A 40 10.21 5.38 -23.00
C VAL A 40 11.49 5.02 -22.26
N GLN A 41 11.72 5.66 -21.11
CA GLN A 41 12.89 5.41 -20.28
C GLN A 41 12.69 4.19 -19.35
N ASP A 42 13.80 3.58 -18.90
CA ASP A 42 13.79 2.46 -17.94
C ASP A 42 12.91 2.75 -16.72
N VAL A 43 13.00 3.98 -16.18
CA VAL A 43 12.23 4.40 -15.00
C VAL A 43 10.74 4.47 -15.28
N GLU A 44 10.34 4.87 -16.48
CA GLU A 44 8.93 4.98 -16.85
C GLU A 44 8.31 3.59 -17.06
N GLN A 45 9.05 2.67 -17.69
CA GLN A 45 8.64 1.27 -17.85
C GLN A 45 8.48 0.58 -16.48
N ASP A 46 9.45 0.73 -15.56
CA ASP A 46 9.40 0.18 -14.20
C ASP A 46 8.21 0.73 -13.41
N ILE A 47 7.89 2.03 -13.54
CA ILE A 47 6.72 2.63 -12.91
C ILE A 47 5.43 1.98 -13.43
N VAL A 48 5.28 1.84 -14.74
CA VAL A 48 4.08 1.25 -15.36
C VAL A 48 3.88 -0.19 -14.90
N GLU A 49 4.93 -1.01 -14.90
CA GLU A 49 4.85 -2.39 -14.47
C GLU A 49 4.45 -2.52 -12.99
N ARG A 50 4.98 -1.65 -12.13
CA ARG A 50 4.62 -1.60 -10.70
C ARG A 50 3.19 -1.16 -10.48
N VAL A 51 2.67 -0.23 -11.28
CA VAL A 51 1.27 0.22 -11.22
C VAL A 51 0.34 -0.97 -11.46
N PHE A 52 0.57 -1.73 -12.53
CA PHE A 52 -0.23 -2.92 -12.82
C PHE A 52 -0.11 -3.99 -11.72
N THR A 53 1.12 -4.29 -11.30
CA THR A 53 1.38 -5.24 -10.21
C THR A 53 0.69 -4.84 -8.90
N LEU A 54 0.57 -3.55 -8.61
CA LEU A 54 -0.13 -3.07 -7.42
C LEU A 54 -1.65 -3.23 -7.53
N GLY A 55 -2.20 -3.17 -8.75
CA GLY A 55 -3.63 -3.34 -9.03
C GLY A 55 -4.16 -4.73 -8.71
N ASP A 56 -3.33 -5.74 -8.90
CA ASP A 56 -3.67 -7.14 -8.66
C ASP A 56 -3.45 -7.59 -7.21
N ARG A 57 -3.00 -6.68 -6.33
CA ARG A 57 -2.64 -7.01 -4.95
C ARG A 57 -3.68 -6.58 -3.95
N ASP A 58 -3.86 -7.44 -2.95
CA ASP A 58 -4.59 -7.15 -1.73
C ASP A 58 -3.64 -6.69 -0.61
N VAL A 59 -4.18 -5.96 0.37
CA VAL A 59 -3.44 -5.45 1.54
C VAL A 59 -2.69 -6.56 2.27
N GLY A 60 -3.32 -7.74 2.43
CA GLY A 60 -2.71 -8.89 3.08
C GLY A 60 -1.42 -9.37 2.42
N SER A 61 -1.26 -9.12 1.11
CA SER A 61 -0.04 -9.49 0.36
C SER A 61 1.13 -8.53 0.54
N ILE A 62 0.89 -7.32 1.07
CA ILE A 62 1.92 -6.27 1.27
C ILE A 62 2.12 -5.89 2.74
N MET A 63 1.27 -6.36 3.66
CA MET A 63 1.36 -6.02 5.08
C MET A 63 2.59 -6.65 5.76
N THR A 64 3.07 -5.99 6.81
CA THR A 64 4.00 -6.64 7.75
C THR A 64 3.23 -7.63 8.61
N HIS A 65 3.69 -8.88 8.66
CA HIS A 65 3.01 -9.92 9.41
C HIS A 65 3.01 -9.62 10.92
N ARG A 66 1.93 -10.01 11.61
CA ARG A 66 1.73 -9.70 13.03
C ARG A 66 2.84 -10.17 13.96
N SER A 67 3.56 -11.24 13.60
CA SER A 67 4.69 -11.77 14.39
C SER A 67 5.90 -10.85 14.37
N ASP A 68 6.02 -10.04 13.32
CA ASP A 68 7.20 -9.22 13.03
C ASP A 68 6.97 -7.75 13.42
N LEU A 69 5.75 -7.41 13.86
CA LEU A 69 5.39 -6.08 14.31
C LEU A 69 5.94 -5.81 15.71
N ILE A 70 6.69 -4.70 15.82
CA ILE A 70 7.05 -4.11 17.11
C ILE A 70 5.94 -3.15 17.54
N TRP A 71 5.37 -3.39 18.72
CA TRP A 71 4.25 -2.63 19.27
C TRP A 71 4.47 -2.28 20.75
N LEU A 72 3.79 -1.23 21.21
CA LEU A 72 3.87 -0.73 22.58
C LEU A 72 2.65 -1.18 23.37
N ASN A 73 2.86 -1.77 24.55
CA ASN A 73 1.77 -2.13 25.46
C ASN A 73 1.53 -0.99 26.44
N MET A 74 0.28 -0.55 26.61
CA MET A 74 -0.07 0.50 27.59
C MET A 74 0.19 0.09 29.05
N GLN A 75 0.31 -1.21 29.32
CA GLN A 75 0.59 -1.74 30.66
C GLN A 75 2.09 -1.86 30.95
N ASP A 76 2.96 -1.69 29.93
CA ASP A 76 4.40 -1.71 30.13
C ASP A 76 4.85 -0.45 30.89
N GLY A 77 5.83 -0.60 31.77
CA GLY A 77 6.48 0.56 32.40
C GLY A 77 7.22 1.42 31.35
N MET A 78 7.27 2.74 31.58
CA MET A 78 7.87 3.69 30.64
C MET A 78 9.33 3.37 30.28
N ASP A 79 10.10 2.78 31.19
CA ASP A 79 11.47 2.34 30.91
C ASP A 79 11.53 1.21 29.87
N ALA A 80 10.59 0.27 29.91
CA ALA A 80 10.50 -0.82 28.94
C ALA A 80 10.08 -0.29 27.56
N ILE A 81 9.10 0.61 27.53
CA ILE A 81 8.67 1.30 26.31
C ILE A 81 9.85 2.07 25.70
N ARG A 82 10.60 2.83 26.52
CA ARG A 82 11.76 3.59 26.07
C ARG A 82 12.85 2.69 25.48
N ARG A 83 13.16 1.56 26.12
CA ARG A 83 14.12 0.59 25.56
C ARG A 83 13.65 0.06 24.21
N LYS A 84 12.39 -0.39 24.12
CA LYS A 84 11.81 -0.93 22.89
C LYS A 84 11.87 0.05 21.72
N VAL A 85 11.56 1.33 21.97
CA VAL A 85 11.63 2.41 20.96
C VAL A 85 13.08 2.73 20.58
N LYS A 86 14.02 2.71 21.52
CA LYS A 86 15.45 2.96 21.23
C LYS A 86 16.09 1.82 20.43
N GLU A 87 15.68 0.58 20.69
CA GLU A 87 16.15 -0.61 19.96
C GLU A 87 15.56 -0.71 18.55
N ASN A 88 14.34 -0.21 18.35
CA ASN A 88 13.58 -0.37 17.12
C ASN A 88 13.05 0.98 16.63
N LEU A 89 13.82 1.72 15.82
CA LEU A 89 13.47 3.07 15.36
C LEU A 89 12.49 3.06 14.18
N TYR A 90 11.23 2.70 14.44
CA TYR A 90 10.14 2.80 13.46
C TYR A 90 9.41 4.13 13.54
N ASN A 91 8.89 4.62 12.41
CA ASN A 91 8.14 5.88 12.35
C ASN A 91 6.84 5.85 13.16
N VAL A 92 6.22 4.68 13.24
CA VAL A 92 4.89 4.47 13.84
C VAL A 92 4.92 3.16 14.61
N TYR A 93 4.35 3.18 15.80
CA TYR A 93 4.16 1.99 16.63
C TYR A 93 2.67 1.79 16.88
N PRO A 94 2.13 0.59 16.61
CA PRO A 94 0.84 0.20 17.14
C PRO A 94 0.90 0.20 18.67
N VAL A 95 -0.18 0.67 19.30
CA VAL A 95 -0.35 0.66 20.75
C VAL A 95 -1.52 -0.24 21.08
N ALA A 96 -1.29 -1.24 21.94
CA ALA A 96 -2.30 -2.19 22.37
C ALA A 96 -2.42 -2.22 23.90
N SER A 97 -3.54 -2.77 24.39
CA SER A 97 -3.75 -3.01 25.82
C SER A 97 -3.77 -4.50 26.10
N GLU A 98 -2.90 -4.96 27.02
CA GLU A 98 -2.71 -6.35 27.46
C GLU A 98 -2.25 -7.34 26.37
N ARG A 99 -2.94 -7.39 25.22
CA ARG A 99 -2.64 -8.23 24.07
C ARG A 99 -2.63 -7.40 22.80
N PHE A 100 -1.81 -7.81 21.83
CA PHE A 100 -1.71 -7.14 20.54
C PHE A 100 -3.05 -7.03 19.81
N ASP A 101 -3.93 -8.03 19.94
CA ASP A 101 -5.24 -8.04 19.28
C ASP A 101 -6.15 -6.88 19.73
N ASN A 102 -5.85 -6.26 20.87
CA ASN A 102 -6.58 -5.12 21.40
C ASN A 102 -5.84 -3.80 21.11
N ILE A 103 -5.73 -3.48 19.82
CA ILE A 103 -5.14 -2.21 19.35
C ILE A 103 -6.03 -1.05 19.79
N VAL A 104 -5.44 -0.14 20.58
CA VAL A 104 -6.10 1.07 21.06
C VAL A 104 -5.75 2.28 20.19
N GLY A 105 -4.63 2.22 19.47
CA GLY A 105 -4.25 3.28 18.54
C GLY A 105 -2.84 3.11 18.01
N VAL A 106 -2.26 4.23 17.59
CA VAL A 106 -0.90 4.33 17.07
C VAL A 106 -0.19 5.53 17.68
N VAL A 107 1.12 5.44 17.80
CA VAL A 107 1.99 6.53 18.25
C VAL A 107 3.11 6.73 17.24
N PHE A 108 3.38 7.99 16.90
CA PHE A 108 4.44 8.35 15.98
C PHE A 108 5.75 8.61 16.73
N LEU A 109 6.86 8.17 16.16
CA LEU A 109 8.20 8.40 16.72
C LEU A 109 8.49 9.88 16.96
N LYS A 110 8.07 10.75 16.03
CA LYS A 110 8.23 12.20 16.15
C LYS A 110 7.52 12.78 17.38
N ASP A 111 6.43 12.15 17.82
CA ASP A 111 5.66 12.60 18.98
C ASP A 111 6.27 12.08 20.30
N LEU A 112 7.09 11.02 20.23
CA LEU A 112 7.88 10.50 21.34
C LEU A 112 9.19 11.27 21.55
N PHE A 113 9.76 11.81 20.47
CA PHE A 113 11.06 12.47 20.48
C PHE A 113 11.10 13.65 21.48
N GLY A 114 12.05 13.62 22.41
CA GLY A 114 12.22 14.64 23.44
C GLY A 114 11.14 14.69 24.54
N ARG A 115 10.08 13.87 24.43
CA ARG A 115 8.99 13.77 25.42
C ARG A 115 9.04 12.49 26.24
N ILE A 116 9.47 11.38 25.63
CA ILE A 116 9.50 10.06 26.26
C ILE A 116 10.40 9.97 27.51
N ASP A 117 11.34 10.92 27.66
CA ASP A 117 12.23 11.01 28.82
C ASP A 117 11.69 11.90 29.94
N GLN A 118 10.53 12.54 29.74
CA GLN A 118 9.90 13.39 30.75
C GLN A 118 9.22 12.55 31.85
N PRO A 119 9.30 12.93 33.13
CA PRO A 119 8.77 12.13 34.24
C PRO A 119 7.25 11.93 34.22
N ASP A 120 6.51 12.84 33.60
CA ASP A 120 5.06 12.91 33.52
C ASP A 120 4.50 12.44 32.16
N PHE A 121 5.38 11.96 31.28
CA PHE A 121 4.98 11.49 29.96
C PHE A 121 4.23 10.16 30.02
N THR A 122 3.13 10.09 29.28
CA THR A 122 2.37 8.85 29.09
C THR A 122 2.00 8.67 27.61
N LEU A 123 1.87 7.42 27.15
CA LEU A 123 1.51 7.13 25.76
C LEU A 123 0.16 7.74 25.37
N GLN A 124 -0.78 7.86 26.32
CA GLN A 124 -2.11 8.41 26.10
C GLN A 124 -2.07 9.87 25.61
N GLN A 125 -1.05 10.65 25.98
CA GLN A 125 -0.90 12.05 25.58
C GLN A 125 -0.62 12.22 24.08
N VAL A 126 -0.08 11.18 23.43
CA VAL A 126 0.33 11.21 22.01
C VAL A 126 -0.37 10.12 21.18
N LEU A 127 -1.31 9.41 21.79
CA LEU A 127 -2.06 8.35 21.14
C LEU A 127 -2.98 8.93 20.06
N ARG A 128 -2.93 8.33 18.87
CA ARG A 128 -3.80 8.68 17.74
C ARG A 128 -4.66 7.48 17.36
N PRO A 129 -5.89 7.70 16.85
CA PRO A 129 -6.75 6.61 16.39
C PRO A 129 -6.08 5.83 15.25
N ALA A 130 -6.12 4.50 15.34
CA ALA A 130 -5.68 3.61 14.28
C ALA A 130 -6.77 3.53 13.18
N GLN A 131 -6.34 3.41 11.93
CA GLN A 131 -7.22 3.05 10.82
C GLN A 131 -7.11 1.55 10.57
N PHE A 132 -8.25 0.89 10.37
CA PHE A 132 -8.32 -0.55 10.12
C PHE A 132 -8.82 -0.79 8.70
N VAL A 133 -8.11 -1.67 7.99
CA VAL A 133 -8.45 -2.10 6.62
C VAL A 133 -8.50 -3.63 6.60
N PRO A 134 -9.47 -4.25 5.90
CA PRO A 134 -9.50 -5.69 5.71
C PRO A 134 -8.30 -6.18 4.90
N GLU A 135 -7.80 -7.37 5.21
CA GLU A 135 -6.67 -7.97 4.48
C GLU A 135 -7.00 -8.25 3.01
N SER A 136 -8.25 -8.59 2.70
CA SER A 136 -8.74 -8.87 1.34
C SER A 136 -9.11 -7.61 0.54
N GLN A 137 -8.84 -6.42 1.08
CA GLN A 137 -9.09 -5.18 0.36
C GLN A 137 -7.98 -4.94 -0.66
N SER A 138 -8.33 -4.50 -1.87
CA SER A 138 -7.31 -4.12 -2.87
C SER A 138 -6.45 -2.97 -2.37
N VAL A 139 -5.16 -3.01 -2.73
CA VAL A 139 -4.19 -2.00 -2.28
C VAL A 139 -4.59 -0.59 -2.73
N TYR A 140 -5.15 -0.43 -3.94
CA TYR A 140 -5.62 0.87 -4.40
C TYR A 140 -6.76 1.44 -3.55
N ASN A 141 -7.73 0.61 -3.18
CA ASN A 141 -8.82 1.07 -2.34
C ASN A 141 -8.32 1.48 -0.95
N ALA A 142 -7.36 0.72 -0.38
CA ALA A 142 -6.75 1.07 0.90
C ALA A 142 -5.94 2.38 0.80
N LEU A 143 -5.19 2.58 -0.29
CA LEU A 143 -4.45 3.81 -0.54
C LEU A 143 -5.38 5.04 -0.64
N GLU A 144 -6.51 4.91 -1.32
CA GLU A 144 -7.51 5.99 -1.42
C GLU A 144 -8.11 6.32 -0.05
N GLN A 145 -8.41 5.32 0.78
CA GLN A 145 -8.85 5.55 2.17
C GLN A 145 -7.80 6.34 2.97
N PHE A 146 -6.52 5.98 2.87
CA PHE A 146 -5.45 6.72 3.58
C PHE A 146 -5.30 8.16 3.08
N LYS A 147 -5.42 8.40 1.76
CA LYS A 147 -5.42 9.76 1.19
C LYS A 147 -6.57 10.60 1.72
N GLN A 148 -7.78 10.05 1.75
CA GLN A 148 -8.98 10.74 2.24
C GLN A 148 -8.88 11.05 3.74
N ALA A 149 -8.40 10.08 4.52
CA ALA A 149 -8.19 10.23 5.96
C ALA A 149 -7.02 11.18 6.30
N ARG A 150 -6.25 11.64 5.28
CA ARG A 150 -5.03 12.44 5.42
C ARG A 150 -4.03 11.83 6.39
N VAL A 151 -4.04 10.50 6.50
CA VAL A 151 -3.15 9.76 7.37
C VAL A 151 -1.83 9.58 6.63
N LYS A 152 -0.77 10.15 7.20
CA LYS A 152 0.61 9.98 6.74
C LYS A 152 1.34 9.20 7.81
N TYR A 153 1.45 7.89 7.61
CA TYR A 153 2.31 7.01 8.41
C TYR A 153 3.78 7.16 8.00
#